data_AF-A0A5P8NEG4-F1
#
_entry.id   AF-A0A5P8NEG4-F1
#
_cell.length_a   1.000
_cell.length_b   1.000
_cell.length_c   1.000
_cell.angle_alpha   90.00
_cell.angle_beta   90.00
_cell.angle_gamma   90.00
#
_symmetry.space_group_name_H-M   'P 1'
#
loop_
_entity.id
_entity.type
_entity.pdbx_description
1 polymer ?
#
loop_
_entity_poly.entity_id
_entity_poly.type
_entity_poly.pdbx_seq_one_letter_code
_entity_poly.pdbx_strand_id
1 'polypeptide(L)'
;MRYLCTNCNYIYDEGEGDGIEEIDLSTKFEDLGDTYTCPVCGEGRDSFHEITEEINYLDGNTHLYDLEIDHFPEIEIKGDKLIVSIGNGIHPMGDSHRVSSISLYDEYGDLIEEKFLGIDEDPVVEFDFDDLGSYEIRVRCSLHGVWGRKIGE
;
A
#
# COMPACT_ATOMS: atom_id res chain seq x y z
N MET A 1 0.74 4.14 -4.37
CA MET A 1 0.13 5.49 -4.19
C MET A 1 -1.30 5.58 -4.75
N ARG A 2 -2.04 6.67 -4.44
CA ARG A 2 -3.41 6.92 -4.93
C ARG A 2 -3.59 8.36 -5.41
N TYR A 3 -4.40 8.53 -6.47
CA TYR A 3 -4.57 9.81 -7.16
C TYR A 3 -6.04 10.12 -7.41
N LEU A 4 -6.50 11.27 -6.91
CA LEU A 4 -7.86 11.75 -7.08
C LEU A 4 -7.94 12.67 -8.31
N CYS A 5 -8.80 12.32 -9.27
CA CYS A 5 -9.22 13.24 -10.32
C CYS A 5 -10.05 14.36 -9.71
N THR A 6 -9.53 15.59 -9.74
CA THR A 6 -10.19 16.76 -9.13
C THR A 6 -11.44 17.23 -9.88
N ASN A 7 -11.64 16.77 -11.11
CA ASN A 7 -12.82 17.10 -11.92
C ASN A 7 -14.05 16.26 -11.53
N CYS A 8 -13.86 14.96 -11.24
CA CYS A 8 -14.98 14.02 -11.06
C CYS A 8 -14.87 13.10 -9.83
N ASN A 9 -13.80 13.20 -9.05
CA ASN A 9 -13.49 12.40 -7.87
C ASN A 9 -13.23 10.91 -8.12
N TYR A 10 -12.95 10.50 -9.37
CA TYR A 10 -12.40 9.17 -9.63
C TYR A 10 -11.04 9.02 -8.94
N ILE A 11 -10.78 7.86 -8.34
CA ILE A 11 -9.50 7.54 -7.70
C ILE A 11 -8.80 6.50 -8.54
N TYR A 12 -7.63 6.84 -9.07
CA TYR A 12 -6.69 5.86 -9.60
C TYR A 12 -5.86 5.31 -8.43
N ASP A 13 -5.91 4.00 -8.24
CA ASP A 13 -5.13 3.28 -7.23
C ASP A 13 -4.08 2.43 -7.95
N GLU A 14 -2.80 2.74 -7.74
CA GLU A 14 -1.71 2.00 -8.39
C GLU A 14 -1.76 0.50 -8.08
N GLY A 15 -2.23 0.12 -6.89
CA GLY A 15 -2.38 -1.28 -6.51
C GLY A 15 -3.50 -2.00 -7.26
N GLU A 16 -4.52 -1.26 -7.73
CA GLU A 16 -5.70 -1.79 -8.42
C GLU A 16 -5.72 -1.51 -9.94
N GLY A 17 -4.81 -0.66 -10.44
CA GLY A 17 -4.81 -0.26 -11.85
C GLY A 17 -6.10 0.45 -12.27
N ASP A 18 -6.49 0.26 -13.53
CA ASP A 18 -7.75 0.77 -14.10
C ASP A 18 -8.37 -0.25 -15.05
N GLY A 19 -9.39 -0.97 -14.57
CA GLY A 19 -10.08 -1.96 -15.38
C GLY A 19 -10.90 -1.41 -16.56
N ILE A 20 -11.18 -0.10 -16.62
CA ILE A 20 -11.91 0.52 -17.73
C ILE A 20 -10.95 0.83 -18.89
N GLU A 21 -9.78 1.37 -18.57
CA GLU A 21 -8.71 1.68 -19.53
C GLU A 21 -7.75 0.49 -19.74
N GLU A 22 -8.08 -0.70 -19.21
CA GLU A 22 -7.30 -1.93 -19.27
C GLU A 22 -5.85 -1.75 -18.76
N ILE A 23 -5.69 -0.97 -17.69
CA ILE A 23 -4.42 -0.78 -16.99
C ILE A 23 -4.26 -1.86 -15.92
N ASP A 24 -3.16 -2.62 -16.02
CA ASP A 24 -2.85 -3.71 -15.11
C ASP A 24 -2.66 -3.24 -13.66
N LEU A 25 -2.94 -4.13 -12.72
CA LEU A 25 -2.63 -3.97 -11.30
C LEU A 25 -1.15 -3.62 -11.11
N SER A 26 -0.83 -2.87 -10.06
CA SER A 26 0.56 -2.45 -9.74
C SER A 26 1.20 -1.51 -10.78
N THR A 27 0.41 -0.93 -11.69
CA THR A 27 0.90 0.09 -12.61
C THR A 27 0.97 1.42 -11.88
N LYS A 28 2.17 1.99 -11.76
CA LYS A 28 2.32 3.30 -11.13
C LYS A 28 1.69 4.40 -11.97
N PHE A 29 1.19 5.43 -11.31
CA PHE A 29 0.63 6.59 -11.97
C PHE A 29 1.68 7.31 -12.82
N GLU A 30 2.95 7.30 -12.40
CA GLU A 30 4.07 7.85 -13.19
C GLU A 30 4.29 7.11 -14.51
N ASP A 31 4.03 5.79 -14.53
CA ASP A 31 4.20 4.91 -15.68
C ASP A 31 3.02 4.95 -16.67
N LEU A 32 1.91 5.58 -16.29
CA LEU A 32 0.80 5.83 -17.21
C LEU A 32 1.29 6.65 -18.40
N GLY A 33 0.90 6.27 -19.62
CA GLY A 33 1.26 7.03 -20.82
C GLY A 33 0.65 8.44 -20.82
N ASP A 34 1.22 9.33 -21.63
CA ASP A 34 0.72 10.70 -21.82
C ASP A 34 -0.72 10.74 -22.40
N THR A 35 -1.19 9.62 -22.93
CA THR A 35 -2.53 9.45 -23.50
C THR A 35 -3.56 8.94 -22.50
N TYR A 36 -3.16 8.60 -21.27
CA TYR A 36 -4.12 8.18 -20.25
C TYR A 36 -5.09 9.32 -19.92
N THR A 37 -6.37 8.99 -19.86
CA THR A 37 -7.44 9.91 -19.47
C THR A 37 -8.29 9.27 -18.38
N CYS A 38 -8.83 10.10 -17.49
CA CYS A 38 -9.75 9.64 -16.46
C CYS A 38 -10.95 8.90 -17.11
N PRO A 39 -11.23 7.64 -16.73
CA PRO A 39 -12.27 6.83 -17.38
C PRO A 39 -13.69 7.38 -17.14
N VAL A 40 -13.85 8.26 -16.15
CA VAL A 40 -15.15 8.84 -15.79
C VAL A 40 -15.44 10.13 -16.53
N CYS A 41 -14.43 10.99 -16.76
CA CYS A 41 -14.65 12.34 -17.29
C CYS A 41 -13.79 12.71 -18.51
N GLY A 42 -12.80 11.89 -18.87
CA GLY A 42 -11.93 12.11 -20.02
C GLY A 42 -10.82 13.16 -19.82
N GLU A 43 -10.68 13.75 -18.63
CA GLU A 43 -9.59 14.66 -18.33
C GLU A 43 -8.23 13.95 -18.28
N GLY A 44 -7.17 14.66 -18.62
CA GLY A 44 -5.80 14.15 -18.59
C GLY A 44 -5.25 13.93 -17.18
N ARG A 45 -4.04 13.36 -17.12
CA ARG A 45 -3.29 13.11 -15.87
C ARG A 45 -3.03 14.37 -15.04
N ASP A 46 -3.00 15.53 -15.67
CA ASP A 46 -2.83 16.84 -15.02
C ASP A 46 -4.00 17.24 -14.11
N SER A 47 -5.16 16.61 -14.28
CA SER A 47 -6.32 16.80 -13.41
C SER A 47 -6.28 15.93 -12.15
N PHE A 48 -5.26 15.09 -11.97
CA PHE A 48 -5.10 14.21 -10.82
C PHE A 48 -4.15 14.80 -9.78
N HIS A 49 -4.48 14.59 -8.52
CA HIS A 49 -3.62 14.92 -7.39
C HIS A 49 -3.45 13.70 -6.49
N GLU A 50 -2.23 13.49 -6.03
CA GLU A 50 -1.95 12.48 -5.00
C GLU A 50 -2.77 12.78 -3.74
N ILE A 51 -3.36 11.74 -3.16
CA ILE A 51 -4.10 11.83 -1.89
C ILE A 51 -3.37 11.06 -0.80
N THR A 52 -3.38 11.64 0.39
CA THR A 52 -2.95 10.95 1.60
C THR A 52 -4.10 10.14 2.18
N GLU A 53 -3.79 9.03 2.83
CA GLU A 53 -4.77 8.17 3.47
C GLU A 53 -4.61 8.19 4.98
N GLU A 54 -5.71 7.94 5.67
CA GLU A 54 -5.70 7.68 7.11
C GLU A 54 -5.02 6.33 7.37
N ILE A 55 -4.11 6.33 8.33
CA ILE A 55 -3.32 5.16 8.70
C ILE A 55 -3.85 4.65 10.05
N ASN A 56 -4.30 3.40 10.06
CA ASN A 56 -4.73 2.73 11.27
C ASN A 56 -3.52 2.18 12.01
N TYR A 57 -3.24 2.70 13.19
CA TYR A 57 -2.20 2.20 14.08
C TYR A 57 -2.82 1.41 15.22
N LEU A 58 -2.20 0.29 15.59
CA LEU A 58 -2.55 -0.40 16.83
C LEU A 58 -1.81 0.26 17.98
N ASP A 59 -2.55 0.87 18.91
CA ASP A 59 -2.01 1.27 20.19
C ASP A 59 -1.89 0.02 21.08
N GLY A 60 -0.78 -0.14 21.81
CA GLY A 60 -0.48 -1.35 22.58
C GLY A 60 -1.44 -1.68 23.74
N ASN A 61 -2.63 -1.06 23.81
CA ASN A 61 -3.62 -1.18 24.88
C ASN A 61 -5.03 -1.58 24.41
N THR A 62 -5.23 -1.90 23.13
CA THR A 62 -6.55 -2.29 22.61
C THR A 62 -6.75 -3.81 22.56
N HIS A 63 -7.99 -4.23 22.84
CA HIS A 63 -8.44 -5.59 22.64
C HIS A 63 -8.58 -5.78 21.13
N LEU A 64 -7.56 -6.37 20.50
CA LEU A 64 -7.52 -6.54 19.05
C LEU A 64 -8.62 -7.51 18.62
N TYR A 65 -9.48 -7.08 17.71
CA TYR A 65 -10.39 -7.99 17.00
C TYR A 65 -9.60 -8.75 15.93
N ASP A 66 -10.08 -9.95 15.55
CA ASP A 66 -9.39 -10.79 14.56
C ASP A 66 -9.05 -10.03 13.26
N LEU A 67 -9.94 -9.11 12.84
CA LEU A 67 -9.72 -8.23 11.68
C LEU A 67 -8.47 -7.35 11.84
N GLU A 68 -8.20 -6.81 13.01
CA GLU A 68 -7.05 -5.92 13.25
C GLU A 68 -5.72 -6.70 13.25
N ILE A 69 -5.75 -7.94 13.74
CA ILE A 69 -4.60 -8.85 13.76
C ILE A 69 -4.19 -9.22 12.33
N ASP A 70 -5.18 -9.49 11.48
CA ASP A 70 -4.95 -9.94 10.10
C ASP A 70 -4.29 -8.87 9.21
N HIS A 71 -4.28 -7.60 9.60
CA HIS A 71 -3.74 -6.49 8.79
C HIS A 71 -2.49 -5.85 9.36
N PHE A 72 -2.08 -6.24 10.57
CA PHE A 72 -0.93 -5.63 11.20
C PHE A 72 0.38 -6.21 10.64
N PRO A 73 1.37 -5.35 10.29
CA PRO A 73 2.65 -5.84 9.81
C PRO A 73 3.47 -6.46 10.94
N GLU A 74 3.81 -7.73 10.76
CA GLU A 74 4.84 -8.42 11.53
C GLU A 74 6.19 -8.23 10.85
N ILE A 75 7.22 -7.99 11.66
CA ILE A 75 8.54 -7.59 11.18
C ILE A 75 9.60 -8.57 11.72
N GLU A 76 10.43 -9.07 10.81
CA GLU A 76 11.58 -9.91 11.12
C GLU A 76 12.82 -9.35 10.41
N ILE A 77 13.91 -9.11 11.14
CA ILE A 77 15.19 -8.66 10.56
C ILE A 77 16.14 -9.85 10.42
N LYS A 78 16.63 -10.10 9.21
CA LYS A 78 17.61 -11.15 8.89
C LYS A 78 18.82 -10.57 8.17
N GLY A 79 19.86 -10.22 8.94
CA GLY A 79 21.05 -9.58 8.37
C GLY A 79 20.73 -8.17 7.90
N ASP A 80 20.91 -7.91 6.61
CA ASP A 80 20.61 -6.65 5.91
C ASP A 80 19.20 -6.63 5.31
N LYS A 81 18.33 -7.57 5.72
CA LYS A 81 16.97 -7.72 5.21
C LYS A 81 15.92 -7.43 6.26
N LEU A 82 14.93 -6.65 5.88
CA LEU A 82 13.69 -6.43 6.63
C LEU A 82 12.57 -7.22 5.96
N ILE A 83 12.12 -8.28 6.62
CA ILE A 83 11.01 -9.12 6.14
C ILE A 83 9.74 -8.65 6.84
N VAL A 84 8.74 -8.30 6.04
CA VAL A 84 7.42 -7.88 6.52
C VAL A 84 6.38 -8.89 6.07
N SER A 85 5.59 -9.42 7.01
CA SER A 85 4.49 -10.36 6.75
C SER A 85 3.19 -9.89 7.38
N ILE A 86 2.06 -10.12 6.71
CA ILE A 86 0.75 -9.61 7.16
C ILE A 86 -0.13 -10.73 7.71
N GLY A 87 -0.76 -10.48 8.86
CA GLY A 87 -1.79 -11.35 9.43
C GLY A 87 -1.30 -12.70 9.93
N ASN A 88 -0.09 -12.76 10.51
CA ASN A 88 0.51 -14.00 11.05
C ASN A 88 0.40 -15.19 10.06
N GLY A 89 0.53 -14.91 8.76
CA GLY A 89 0.51 -15.89 7.67
C GLY A 89 -0.86 -16.20 7.03
N ILE A 90 -1.96 -15.49 7.34
CA ILE A 90 -3.30 -15.80 6.81
C ILE A 90 -4.11 -14.57 6.34
N HIS A 91 -3.48 -13.45 5.97
CA HIS A 91 -4.27 -12.45 5.23
C HIS A 91 -4.72 -13.06 3.87
N PRO A 92 -6.02 -13.03 3.52
CA PRO A 92 -6.49 -13.54 2.23
C PRO A 92 -5.85 -12.81 1.06
N MET A 93 -5.42 -13.55 0.05
CA MET A 93 -4.89 -12.99 -1.19
C MET A 93 -5.76 -13.50 -2.33
N GLY A 94 -6.53 -12.59 -2.91
CA GLY A 94 -7.41 -12.89 -4.02
C GLY A 94 -7.97 -11.62 -4.65
N ASP A 95 -8.66 -11.80 -5.77
CA ASP A 95 -9.17 -10.71 -6.60
C ASP A 95 -10.04 -9.71 -5.82
N SER A 96 -10.97 -10.21 -5.00
CA SER A 96 -11.87 -9.34 -4.22
C SER A 96 -11.25 -8.76 -2.96
N HIS A 97 -10.17 -9.35 -2.43
CA HIS A 97 -9.59 -8.99 -1.15
C HIS A 97 -8.12 -9.46 -1.08
N ARG A 98 -7.20 -8.50 -1.05
CA ARG A 98 -5.76 -8.75 -0.93
C ARG A 98 -5.05 -7.61 -0.21
N VAL A 99 -3.84 -7.91 0.27
CA VAL A 99 -2.84 -6.87 0.49
C VAL A 99 -2.36 -6.43 -0.88
N SER A 100 -2.59 -5.17 -1.27
CA SER A 100 -2.18 -4.67 -2.58
C SER A 100 -0.79 -4.05 -2.55
N SER A 101 -0.35 -3.49 -1.42
CA SER A 101 1.02 -3.04 -1.25
C SER A 101 1.51 -3.07 0.20
N ILE A 102 2.83 -3.20 0.35
CA ILE A 102 3.57 -3.00 1.61
C ILE A 102 4.67 -1.98 1.34
N SER A 103 4.77 -0.97 2.18
CA SER A 103 5.58 0.22 1.94
C SER A 103 6.42 0.58 3.16
N LEU A 104 7.68 0.88 2.92
CA LEU A 104 8.67 1.32 3.90
C LEU A 104 8.86 2.83 3.80
N TYR A 105 8.74 3.51 4.94
CA TYR A 105 8.92 4.94 5.09
C TYR A 105 10.02 5.25 6.11
N ASP A 106 10.72 6.37 5.92
CA ASP A 106 11.72 6.85 6.87
C ASP A 106 11.10 7.55 8.10
N GLU A 107 11.96 8.09 8.96
CA GLU A 107 11.55 8.81 10.18
C GLU A 107 10.78 10.11 9.91
N TYR A 108 10.90 10.68 8.71
CA TYR A 108 10.23 11.91 8.28
C TYR A 108 8.89 11.62 7.60
N GLY A 109 8.60 10.35 7.32
CA GLY A 109 7.40 9.92 6.60
C GLY A 109 7.56 9.97 5.08
N ASP A 110 8.79 10.06 4.57
CA ASP A 110 9.09 9.97 3.15
C ASP A 110 9.15 8.49 2.71
N LEU A 111 8.56 8.18 1.55
CA LEU A 111 8.56 6.82 1.02
C LEU A 111 9.97 6.41 0.60
N ILE A 112 10.48 5.32 1.16
CA ILE A 112 11.74 4.68 0.75
C ILE A 112 11.47 3.71 -0.39
N GLU A 113 10.55 2.75 -0.18
CA GLU A 113 10.21 1.72 -1.16
C GLU A 113 8.77 1.24 -0.95
N GLU A 114 8.03 1.03 -2.04
CA GLU A 114 6.71 0.38 -2.05
C GLU A 114 6.81 -0.89 -2.90
N LYS A 115 6.33 -2.01 -2.35
CA LYS A 115 6.25 -3.29 -3.04
C LYS A 115 4.78 -3.65 -3.22
N PHE A 116 4.35 -3.77 -4.46
CA PHE A 116 3.02 -4.26 -4.80
C PHE A 116 2.97 -5.79 -4.75
N LEU A 117 1.80 -6.32 -4.43
CA LEU A 117 1.53 -7.74 -4.34
C LEU A 117 0.34 -8.11 -5.26
N GLY A 118 0.53 -9.17 -6.03
CA GLY A 118 -0.48 -9.77 -6.90
C GLY A 118 -1.50 -10.61 -6.14
N ILE A 119 -2.56 -11.02 -6.84
CA ILE A 119 -3.70 -11.75 -6.26
C ILE A 119 -3.36 -13.16 -5.74
N ASP A 120 -2.27 -13.76 -6.20
CA ASP A 120 -1.85 -15.14 -5.87
C ASP A 120 -0.52 -15.18 -5.08
N GLU A 121 0.01 -14.02 -4.68
CA GLU A 121 1.26 -13.93 -3.92
C GLU A 121 0.99 -14.05 -2.42
N ASP A 122 1.96 -14.57 -1.67
CA ASP A 122 1.91 -14.53 -0.21
C ASP A 122 2.04 -13.07 0.25
N PRO A 123 1.35 -12.65 1.33
CA PRO A 123 1.40 -11.27 1.83
C PRO A 123 2.68 -11.02 2.64
N VAL A 124 3.82 -11.23 1.99
CA VAL A 124 5.17 -11.15 2.55
C VAL A 124 6.08 -10.44 1.56
N VAL A 125 6.84 -9.47 2.04
CA VAL A 125 7.84 -8.76 1.24
C VAL A 125 9.17 -8.65 1.98
N GLU A 126 10.25 -8.51 1.21
CA GLU A 126 11.60 -8.28 1.72
C GLU A 126 12.14 -6.95 1.20
N PHE A 127 12.57 -6.08 2.11
CA PHE A 127 13.28 -4.83 1.81
C PHE A 127 14.78 -4.99 2.11
N ASP A 128 15.62 -4.34 1.31
CA ASP A 128 17.00 -4.06 1.69
C ASP A 128 16.98 -3.06 2.85
N PHE A 129 17.71 -3.35 3.93
CA PHE A 129 17.60 -2.64 5.19
C PHE A 129 18.97 -2.32 5.80
N ASP A 130 19.31 -1.03 5.80
CA ASP A 130 20.58 -0.49 6.28
C ASP A 130 20.50 0.06 7.72
N ASP A 131 19.81 -0.62 8.63
CA ASP A 131 19.64 -0.19 10.04
C ASP A 131 19.11 1.25 10.17
N LEU A 132 17.92 1.47 9.63
CA LEU A 132 17.19 2.73 9.77
C LEU A 132 16.83 2.89 11.25
N GLY A 133 17.41 3.87 11.95
CA GLY A 133 17.20 4.05 13.39
C GLY A 133 15.73 4.09 13.81
N SER A 134 14.91 4.82 13.06
CA SER A 134 13.45 4.79 13.12
C SER A 134 12.85 4.74 11.72
N TYR A 135 11.74 4.03 11.58
CA TYR A 135 11.06 3.83 10.30
C TYR A 135 9.60 3.44 10.52
N GLU A 136 8.81 3.49 9.45
CA GLU A 136 7.41 3.09 9.45
C GLU A 136 7.13 2.10 8.32
N ILE A 137 6.38 1.04 8.65
CA ILE A 137 5.79 0.13 7.66
C ILE A 137 4.31 0.45 7.52
N ARG A 138 3.85 0.60 6.27
CA ARG A 138 2.43 0.70 5.93
C ARG A 138 2.01 -0.46 5.05
N VAL A 139 0.80 -0.92 5.28
CA VAL A 139 0.18 -2.08 4.61
C VAL A 139 -1.14 -1.63 4.05
N ARG A 140 -1.33 -1.79 2.75
CA ARG A 140 -2.58 -1.48 2.08
C ARG A 140 -3.35 -2.76 1.81
N CYS A 141 -4.57 -2.81 2.33
CA CYS A 141 -5.55 -3.82 1.95
C CYS A 141 -6.59 -3.20 1.00
N SER A 142 -6.94 -3.94 -0.06
CA SER A 142 -7.89 -3.47 -1.08
C SER A 142 -9.29 -3.18 -0.52
N LEU A 143 -9.64 -3.74 0.64
CA LEU A 143 -10.94 -3.55 1.30
C LEU A 143 -10.87 -2.80 2.65
N HIS A 144 -9.81 -3.00 3.42
CA HIS A 144 -9.76 -2.57 4.82
C HIS A 144 -8.83 -1.37 5.06
N GLY A 145 -8.43 -0.67 4.01
CA GLY A 145 -7.64 0.56 4.10
C GLY A 145 -6.18 0.31 4.43
N VAL A 146 -5.54 1.31 5.06
CA VAL A 146 -4.11 1.31 5.35
C VAL A 146 -3.84 1.09 6.84
N TRP A 147 -2.93 0.18 7.15
CA TRP A 147 -2.50 -0.16 8.50
C TRP A 147 -1.01 0.13 8.66
N GLY A 148 -0.63 0.73 9.77
CA GLY A 148 0.73 1.22 10.00
C GLY A 148 1.36 0.67 11.27
N ARG A 149 2.69 0.49 11.22
CA ARG A 149 3.52 0.20 12.39
C ARG A 149 4.78 1.03 12.34
N LYS A 150 4.99 1.81 13.40
CA LYS A 150 6.22 2.58 13.61
C LYS A 150 7.21 1.82 14.47
N ILE A 151 8.50 1.96 14.17
CA ILE A 151 9.61 1.30 14.84
C ILE A 151 10.65 2.36 15.24
N GLY A 152 11.24 2.21 16.43
CA GLY A 152 12.29 3.10 16.92
C GLY A 152 11.80 4.36 17.67
N GLU A 153 10.49 4.50 17.88
CA GLU A 153 9.90 5.54 18.76
C GLU A 153 10.01 5.22 20.26
#